data_AF-A0A534A1Q6-F1
#
_entry.id   AF-A0A534A1Q6-F1
#
_cell.length_a   1.000
_cell.length_b   1.000
_cell.length_c   1.000
_cell.angle_alpha   90.00
_cell.angle_beta   90.00
_cell.angle_gamma   90.00
#
_symmetry.space_group_name_H-M   'P 1'
#
loop_
_entity.id
_entity.type
_entity.pdbx_description
1 polymer ?
#
loop_
_entity_poly.entity_id
_entity_poly.type
_entity_poly.pdbx_seq_one_letter_code
_entity_poly.pdbx_strand_id
1 'polypeptide(L)'
;MKKNNSDAFYQSAADWRYDVYHSQAVWLRYSLIGNLGLLFSLLLALIMLVCLIPLKEKIPYLYAFNNATGEITKLGELEPTHLTANWQMTRYFLIHYVINRESYDSDNLEVPYQLAWAQSDVMIRNSTMRKWIVMY
;
A
#
# COMPACT_ATOMS: atom_id res chain seq x y z
N MET A 1 31.11 -38.02 68.92
CA MET A 1 29.79 -38.36 68.31
C MET A 1 30.03 -38.82 66.88
N LYS A 2 29.90 -40.12 66.59
CA LYS A 2 30.09 -40.70 65.25
C LYS A 2 28.80 -40.43 64.47
N LYS A 3 28.83 -39.52 63.48
CA LYS A 3 27.65 -39.21 62.67
C LYS A 3 27.20 -40.50 61.97
N ASN A 4 25.94 -40.87 62.14
CA ASN A 4 25.38 -42.08 61.58
C ASN A 4 25.38 -42.00 60.05
N ASN A 5 26.00 -42.96 59.37
CA ASN A 5 26.11 -42.99 57.91
C ASN A 5 24.74 -43.09 57.21
N SER A 6 23.71 -43.67 57.86
CA SER A 6 22.37 -43.70 57.28
C SER A 6 21.75 -42.31 57.22
N ASP A 7 21.93 -41.50 58.26
CA ASP A 7 21.33 -40.17 58.35
C ASP A 7 21.97 -39.23 57.31
N ALA A 8 23.27 -39.37 57.07
CA ALA A 8 23.96 -38.65 56.00
C ALA A 8 23.46 -39.06 54.60
N PHE A 9 23.16 -40.35 54.38
CA PHE A 9 22.60 -40.83 53.12
C PHE A 9 21.19 -40.29 52.86
N TYR A 10 20.31 -40.33 53.88
CA TYR A 10 18.95 -39.79 53.76
C TYR A 10 18.94 -38.26 53.55
N GLN A 11 19.87 -37.53 54.17
CA GLN A 11 20.06 -36.10 53.92
C GLN A 11 20.48 -35.83 52.48
N SER A 12 21.48 -36.55 51.96
CA SER A 12 21.93 -36.39 50.57
C SER A 12 20.84 -36.73 49.56
N ALA A 13 20.01 -37.74 49.83
CA ALA A 13 18.87 -38.07 48.97
C ALA A 13 17.77 -36.99 48.99
N ALA A 14 17.53 -36.35 50.14
CA ALA A 14 16.60 -35.22 50.26
C ALA A 14 17.12 -33.97 49.54
N ASP A 15 18.42 -33.67 49.71
CA ASP A 15 19.10 -32.54 49.07
C ASP A 15 19.12 -32.68 47.54
N TRP A 16 19.38 -33.89 47.02
CA TRP A 16 19.32 -34.17 45.58
C TRP A 16 17.93 -33.88 45.00
N ARG A 17 16.86 -34.26 45.70
CA ARG A 17 15.49 -33.98 45.28
C ARG A 17 15.22 -32.48 45.25
N TYR A 18 15.67 -31.76 46.28
CA TYR A 18 15.51 -30.31 46.36
C TYR A 18 16.25 -29.58 45.22
N ASP A 19 17.48 -30.00 44.93
CA ASP A 19 18.31 -29.41 43.89
C ASP A 19 17.74 -29.64 42.48
N VAL A 20 17.21 -30.83 42.20
CA VAL A 20 16.57 -31.15 40.92
C VAL A 20 15.32 -30.30 40.67
N TYR A 21 14.50 -30.01 41.68
CA TYR A 21 13.33 -29.14 41.52
C TYR A 21 13.69 -27.65 41.48
N HIS A 22 14.66 -27.22 42.29
CA HIS A 22 15.06 -25.83 42.36
C HIS A 22 15.80 -25.39 41.08
N SER A 23 16.69 -26.24 40.55
CA SER A 23 17.38 -25.99 39.28
C SER A 23 16.39 -25.81 38.12
N GLN A 24 15.39 -26.69 37.97
CA GLN A 24 14.37 -26.58 36.93
C GLN A 24 13.60 -25.25 37.00
N ALA A 25 13.19 -24.83 38.20
CA ALA A 25 12.47 -23.57 38.39
C ALA A 25 13.33 -22.34 38.03
N VAL A 26 14.63 -22.39 38.35
CA VAL A 26 15.59 -21.32 38.05
C VAL A 26 15.82 -21.21 36.54
N TRP A 27 16.02 -22.34 35.84
CA TRP A 27 16.18 -22.36 34.38
C TRP A 27 14.95 -21.82 33.63
N LEU A 28 13.74 -22.20 34.07
CA LEU A 28 12.50 -21.71 33.47
C LEU A 28 12.33 -20.19 33.63
N ARG A 29 12.68 -19.65 34.80
CA ARG A 29 12.62 -18.20 35.06
C ARG A 29 13.57 -17.41 34.17
N TYR A 30 14.82 -17.85 34.05
CA TYR A 30 15.79 -17.19 33.17
C TYR A 30 15.39 -17.28 31.70
N SER A 31 14.88 -18.43 31.26
CA SER A 31 14.37 -18.61 29.91
C SER A 31 13.18 -17.68 29.62
N LEU A 32 12.23 -17.54 30.57
CA LEU A 32 11.06 -16.68 30.40
C LEU A 32 11.45 -15.20 30.32
N ILE A 33 12.39 -14.75 31.17
CA ILE A 33 12.92 -13.38 31.13
C ILE A 33 13.64 -13.12 29.80
N GLY A 34 14.46 -14.06 29.34
CA GLY A 34 15.13 -13.97 28.04
C GLY A 34 14.14 -13.86 26.87
N ASN A 35 13.10 -14.70 26.86
CA ASN A 35 12.05 -14.66 25.84
C ASN A 35 11.26 -13.33 25.86
N LEU A 36 10.93 -12.80 27.05
CA LEU A 36 10.28 -11.50 27.17
C LEU A 36 11.16 -10.36 26.64
N GLY A 37 12.46 -10.38 26.93
CA GLY A 37 13.41 -9.41 26.40
C GLY A 37 13.49 -9.46 24.87
N LEU A 38 13.51 -10.66 24.30
CA LEU A 38 13.55 -10.88 22.84
C LEU A 38 12.25 -10.37 22.18
N LEU A 39 11.09 -10.68 22.77
CA LEU A 39 9.79 -10.21 22.29
C LEU A 39 9.69 -8.68 22.34
N PHE A 40 10.18 -8.06 23.41
CA PHE A 40 10.20 -6.60 23.53
C PHE A 40 11.11 -5.95 22.48
N SER A 41 12.30 -6.51 22.24
CA SER A 41 13.22 -6.04 21.21
C SER A 41 12.60 -6.14 19.80
N LEU A 42 11.89 -7.23 19.51
CA LEU A 42 11.17 -7.43 18.25
C LEU A 42 10.07 -6.37 18.04
N LEU A 43 9.26 -6.10 19.07
CA LEU A 43 8.22 -5.07 19.02
C LEU A 43 8.80 -3.69 18.74
N LEU A 44 9.89 -3.33 19.43
CA LEU A 44 10.55 -2.04 19.25
C LEU A 44 11.10 -1.88 17.82
N ALA A 45 11.71 -2.93 17.27
CA ALA A 45 12.18 -2.93 15.89
C ALA A 45 11.03 -2.76 14.88
N LEU A 46 9.89 -3.42 15.11
CA LEU A 46 8.70 -3.30 14.27
C LEU A 46 8.13 -1.88 14.29
N ILE A 47 8.03 -1.26 15.47
CA ILE A 47 7.60 0.14 15.63
C ILE A 47 8.54 1.07 14.85
N MET A 48 9.85 0.88 14.99
CA MET A 48 10.85 1.69 14.29
C MET A 48 10.73 1.55 12.77
N LEU A 49 10.45 0.34 12.27
CA LEU A 49 10.19 0.12 10.85
C LEU A 49 8.94 0.87 10.38
N VAL A 50 7.84 0.80 11.12
CA VAL A 50 6.60 1.52 10.79
C VAL A 50 6.81 3.03 10.79
N CYS A 51 7.58 3.56 11.74
CA CYS A 51 7.94 4.98 11.77
C CYS A 51 8.86 5.42 10.62
N LEU A 52 9.56 4.50 9.95
CA LEU A 52 10.38 4.79 8.78
C LEU A 52 9.59 4.71 7.45
N ILE A 53 8.43 4.05 7.44
CA ILE A 53 7.56 3.93 6.26
C ILE A 53 6.99 5.27 5.74
N PRO A 54 6.72 6.35 6.52
CA PRO A 54 6.26 7.61 5.96
C PRO A 54 7.42 8.34 5.26
N LEU A 55 7.87 7.75 4.15
CA LEU A 55 9.00 8.16 3.36
C LEU A 55 8.49 9.06 2.23
N LYS A 56 8.59 10.37 2.47
CA LYS A 56 8.47 11.46 1.49
C LYS A 56 7.13 11.54 0.74
N GLU A 57 6.30 12.49 1.15
CA GLU A 57 5.23 13.01 0.31
C GLU A 57 5.85 13.60 -0.97
N LYS A 58 5.50 13.03 -2.13
CA LYS A 58 5.87 13.59 -3.43
C LYS A 58 4.84 14.64 -3.79
N ILE A 59 5.09 15.88 -3.41
CA ILE A 59 4.23 16.99 -3.79
C ILE A 59 4.46 17.27 -5.29
N PRO A 60 3.44 17.12 -6.16
CA PRO A 60 3.58 17.41 -7.59
C PRO A 60 3.67 18.93 -7.80
N TYR A 61 4.80 19.39 -8.31
CA TYR A 61 5.01 20.79 -8.70
C TYR A 61 4.55 21.03 -10.15
N LEU A 62 3.70 22.04 -10.36
CA LEU A 62 3.36 22.51 -11.71
C LEU A 62 4.35 23.55 -12.20
N TYR A 63 4.95 23.27 -13.35
CA TYR A 63 5.74 24.22 -14.11
C TYR A 63 4.94 24.61 -15.36
N ALA A 64 4.67 25.90 -15.54
CA ALA A 64 4.19 26.39 -16.83
C ALA A 64 5.35 26.93 -17.64
N PHE A 65 5.39 26.50 -18.90
CA PHE A 65 6.35 26.98 -19.88
C PHE A 65 5.67 28.05 -20.74
N ASN A 66 6.18 29.28 -20.69
CA ASN A 66 5.72 30.34 -21.58
C ASN A 66 6.47 30.24 -22.91
N ASN A 67 5.80 29.75 -23.96
CA ASN A 67 6.36 29.59 -25.30
C ASN A 67 6.82 30.90 -25.96
N ALA A 68 6.34 32.06 -25.51
CA ALA A 68 6.68 33.35 -26.12
C ALA A 68 7.95 33.97 -25.55
N THR A 69 8.25 33.74 -24.26
CA THR A 69 9.42 34.31 -23.56
C THR A 69 10.46 33.27 -23.14
N GLY A 70 10.15 31.98 -23.21
CA GLY A 70 11.05 30.90 -22.82
C GLY A 70 11.23 30.76 -21.30
N GLU A 71 10.50 31.52 -20.49
CA GLU A 71 10.59 31.48 -19.04
C GLU A 71 9.78 30.33 -18.44
N ILE A 72 10.37 29.67 -17.44
CA ILE A 72 9.72 28.60 -16.67
C ILE A 72 9.24 29.19 -15.35
N THR A 73 7.94 29.40 -15.24
CA THR A 73 7.32 29.96 -14.03
C THR A 73 6.74 28.82 -13.19
N LYS A 74 7.17 28.73 -11.93
CA LYS A 74 6.56 27.82 -10.94
C LYS A 74 5.19 28.37 -10.56
N LEU A 75 4.11 27.71 -10.98
CA LEU A 75 2.75 28.18 -10.72
C LEU A 75 2.23 27.80 -9.31
N GLY A 76 2.81 26.78 -8.67
CA GLY A 76 2.46 26.37 -7.31
C GLY A 76 2.47 24.86 -7.10
N GLU A 77 2.16 24.45 -5.88
CA GLU A 77 1.91 23.05 -5.51
C GLU A 77 0.50 22.66 -5.94
N LEU A 78 0.36 21.51 -6.61
CA LEU A 78 -0.97 20.97 -6.93
C LEU A 78 -1.58 20.44 -5.62
N GLU A 79 -2.39 21.25 -4.95
CA GLU A 79 -3.33 20.69 -3.98
C GLU A 79 -4.21 19.68 -4.73
N PRO A 80 -4.63 18.56 -4.10
CA PRO A 80 -5.64 17.67 -4.66
C PRO A 80 -6.97 18.43 -4.71
N THR A 81 -7.07 19.38 -5.64
CA THR A 81 -8.30 20.07 -5.94
C THR A 81 -9.22 18.99 -6.43
N HIS A 82 -10.31 18.77 -5.71
CA HIS A 82 -11.48 18.14 -6.28
C HIS A 82 -11.62 18.70 -7.70
N LEU A 83 -11.60 17.85 -8.73
CA LEU A 83 -11.91 18.29 -10.09
C LEU A 83 -13.34 18.80 -10.05
N THR A 84 -13.52 20.07 -9.70
CA THR A 84 -14.82 20.73 -9.73
C THR A 84 -15.22 20.67 -11.18
N ALA A 85 -16.34 19.99 -11.46
CA ALA A 85 -16.81 19.76 -12.82
C ALA A 85 -16.98 21.10 -13.53
N ASN A 86 -15.98 21.49 -14.32
CA ASN A 86 -16.01 22.72 -15.09
C ASN A 86 -16.99 22.47 -16.25
N TRP A 87 -18.07 23.25 -16.28
CA TRP A 87 -19.11 23.11 -17.27
C TRP A 87 -18.57 23.27 -18.70
N GLN A 88 -17.63 24.18 -18.90
CA GLN A 88 -17.01 24.45 -20.20
C GLN A 88 -16.22 23.24 -20.68
N MET A 89 -15.48 22.59 -19.78
CA MET A 89 -14.70 21.39 -20.08
C MET A 89 -15.61 20.19 -20.36
N THR A 90 -16.66 20.02 -19.56
CA THR A 90 -17.66 18.96 -19.75
C THR A 90 -18.36 19.11 -21.09
N ARG A 91 -18.77 20.34 -21.44
CA ARG A 91 -19.40 20.65 -22.73
C ARG A 91 -18.47 20.38 -23.91
N TYR A 92 -17.19 20.72 -23.79
CA TYR A 92 -16.18 20.42 -24.80
C TYR A 92 -16.09 18.91 -25.08
N PHE A 93 -15.93 18.10 -24.04
CA PHE A 93 -15.85 16.65 -24.19
C PHE A 93 -17.15 16.03 -24.73
N LEU A 94 -18.32 16.53 -24.31
CA LEU A 94 -19.61 16.07 -24.85
C LEU A 94 -19.76 16.34 -26.35
N ILE A 95 -19.42 17.54 -26.80
CA ILE A 95 -19.51 17.91 -28.22
C ILE A 95 -18.57 17.03 -29.05
N HIS A 96 -17.31 16.88 -28.62
CA HIS A 96 -16.35 16.04 -29.33
C HIS A 96 -16.75 14.57 -29.35
N TYR A 97 -17.35 14.05 -28.28
CA TYR A 97 -17.88 12.70 -28.25
C TYR A 97 -19.02 12.50 -29.26
N VAL A 98 -19.97 13.44 -29.33
CA VAL A 98 -21.08 13.37 -30.29
C VAL A 98 -20.57 13.47 -31.73
N ILE A 99 -19.63 14.38 -32.01
CA ILE A 99 -19.02 14.50 -33.35
C ILE A 99 -18.34 13.18 -33.73
N ASN A 100 -17.45 12.66 -32.89
CA ASN A 100 -16.74 11.41 -33.19
C ASN A 100 -17.68 10.21 -33.34
N ARG A 101 -18.84 10.22 -32.67
CA ARG A 101 -19.81 9.13 -32.71
C ARG A 101 -20.77 9.22 -33.90
N GLU A 102 -21.17 10.42 -34.31
CA GLU A 102 -22.18 10.61 -35.36
C GLU A 102 -21.56 10.97 -36.72
N SER A 103 -20.31 11.42 -36.75
CA SER A 103 -19.60 11.67 -38.01
C SER A 103 -19.29 10.35 -38.72
N TYR A 104 -19.73 10.27 -39.96
CA TYR A 104 -19.43 9.17 -40.87
C TYR A 104 -18.60 9.70 -42.03
N ASP A 105 -17.40 9.16 -42.20
CA ASP A 105 -16.52 9.40 -43.33
C ASP A 105 -16.03 8.04 -43.85
N SER A 106 -16.27 7.75 -45.14
CA SER A 106 -15.87 6.48 -45.75
C SER A 106 -14.36 6.31 -45.83
N ASP A 107 -13.62 7.42 -45.90
CA ASP A 107 -12.18 7.41 -46.11
C ASP A 107 -11.41 7.34 -44.79
N ASN A 108 -12.03 7.72 -43.67
CA ASN A 108 -11.41 7.74 -42.34
C ASN A 108 -12.41 7.39 -41.22
N LEU A 109 -12.80 6.13 -41.14
CA LEU A 109 -13.68 5.63 -40.09
C LEU A 109 -12.96 5.30 -38.78
N GLU A 110 -11.68 4.91 -38.85
CA GLU A 110 -10.98 4.29 -37.72
C GLU A 110 -10.69 5.28 -36.59
N VAL A 111 -10.21 6.47 -36.91
CA VAL A 111 -9.82 7.49 -35.93
C VAL A 111 -11.01 7.97 -35.08
N PRO A 112 -12.14 8.44 -35.64
CA PRO A 112 -13.28 8.87 -34.84
C PRO A 112 -13.86 7.74 -33.98
N TYR A 113 -13.86 6.51 -34.50
CA TYR A 113 -14.30 5.33 -33.77
C TYR A 113 -13.44 5.02 -32.54
N GLN A 114 -12.11 5.03 -32.69
CA GLN A 114 -11.19 4.79 -31.57
C GLN A 114 -11.33 5.86 -30.48
N LEU A 115 -11.53 7.12 -30.86
CA LEU A 115 -11.74 8.23 -29.92
C LEU A 115 -13.05 8.08 -29.15
N ALA A 116 -14.16 7.77 -29.83
CA ALA A 116 -15.44 7.52 -29.18
C ALA A 116 -15.39 6.29 -28.25
N TRP A 117 -14.61 5.27 -28.61
CA TRP A 117 -14.38 4.09 -27.77
C TRP A 117 -13.62 4.41 -26.49
N ALA A 118 -12.54 5.20 -26.58
CA ALA A 118 -11.73 5.60 -25.44
C ALA A 118 -12.49 6.52 -24.46
N GLN A 119 -13.43 7.31 -24.97
CA GLN A 119 -14.29 8.21 -24.17
C GLN A 119 -15.47 7.50 -23.50
N SER A 120 -15.76 6.25 -23.88
CA SER A 120 -16.93 5.50 -23.41
C SER A 120 -16.60 4.51 -22.31
N ASP A 121 -17.57 4.27 -21.42
CA ASP A 121 -17.51 3.17 -20.46
C ASP A 121 -17.64 1.79 -21.13
N VAL A 122 -17.12 0.74 -20.47
CA VAL A 122 -17.15 -0.66 -20.95
C VAL A 122 -18.55 -1.12 -21.38
N MET A 123 -19.60 -0.72 -20.68
CA MET A 123 -20.97 -1.14 -21.00
C MET A 123 -21.48 -0.50 -22.30
N ILE A 124 -21.20 0.79 -22.51
CA ILE A 124 -21.62 1.53 -23.70
C ILE A 124 -20.82 1.09 -24.93
N ARG A 125 -19.54 0.75 -24.76
CA ARG A 125 -18.71 0.20 -25.83
C ARG A 125 -19.31 -1.08 -26.38
N ASN A 126 -19.63 -2.05 -25.53
CA ASN A 126 -20.12 -3.35 -26.00
C ASN A 126 -21.44 -3.26 -26.77
N SER A 127 -22.37 -2.40 -26.34
CA SER A 127 -23.63 -2.20 -27.05
C SER A 127 -23.44 -1.46 -28.39
N THR A 128 -22.52 -0.50 -28.42
CA THR A 128 -22.25 0.33 -29.60
C THR A 128 -21.47 -0.46 -30.66
N MET A 129 -20.38 -1.17 -30.29
CA MET A 129 -19.55 -1.95 -31.23
C MET A 129 -20.39 -2.95 -32.04
N ARG A 130 -21.35 -3.63 -31.41
CA ARG A 130 -22.23 -4.58 -32.09
C ARG A 130 -23.04 -3.92 -33.21
N LYS A 131 -23.42 -2.65 -33.05
CA LYS A 131 -24.19 -1.91 -34.05
C LYS A 131 -23.32 -1.48 -35.23
N TRP A 132 -22.08 -1.08 -34.97
CA TRP A 132 -21.12 -0.68 -36.02
C TRP A 132 -20.65 -1.86 -36.87
N ILE A 133 -20.36 -3.01 -36.26
CA ILE A 133 -19.93 -4.22 -36.98
C ILE A 133 -21.02 -4.77 -37.90
N VAL A 134 -22.30 -4.55 -37.59
CA VAL A 134 -23.44 -5.07 -38.36
C VAL A 134 -23.85 -4.11 -39.50
N MET A 135 -23.37 -2.87 -39.48
CA MET A 135 -23.66 -1.87 -40.52
C MET A 135 -22.70 -1.94 -41.72
N TYR A 136 -21.74 -2.86 -41.70
CA TYR A 136 -20.82 -3.24 -42.79
C TYR A 136 -20.92 -4.74 -43.04
#